data_AF-A0ABD3SA10-F1
#
_entry.id   AF-A0ABD3SA10-F1
#
_cell.length_a   1.000
_cell.length_b   1.000
_cell.length_c   1.000
_cell.angle_alpha   90.00
_cell.angle_beta   90.00
_cell.angle_gamma   90.00
#
_symmetry.space_group_name_H-M   'P 1'
#
loop_
_entity.id
_entity.type
_entity.pdbx_description
1 polymer ?
#
loop_
_entity_poly.entity_id
_entity_poly.type
_entity_poly.pdbx_seq_one_letter_code
_entity_poly.pdbx_strand_id
1 'polypeptide(L)'
;MAGGFNLVNLSFLLNLLSSSSNLSLWPGNNHNHNGVHVGVFPPTCNRIECPSYDLIHTGNDFEIRRYNSSVWISTQPIIDTSFVAATRTGFRKLFDYIQGNNDNQQKIEMTGPVITEVKHSDGPSSFVVSFYVPKKNQDTAPLAEGLHLQKWGLTYVAVRQFSGFVRDTDVGEEVAALYASVAGTVWSEAIAKSHGEGAAVEYIVAQETVIKYSQSVHELAMDIGRKLCRSIGINMDLFEGWPFQFRINKYNFTPESIGSSGVQIHTDSGFLTLLQDDDTVDGLEVMDERSGEFIAVDPLPGSILVNFGDIANVWSNGRFCNVRHRVQCKEAAVRVSIALFVLGPKEVAVEAPPELVVDSECPRLYVPFTFEEYRKLRLSAGLRAGEALALVLVHNTK
;
A
#
# COMPACT_ATOMS: atom_id res chain seq x y z
N MET A 1 -17.94 -28.61 -3.85
CA MET A 1 -18.46 -27.33 -4.38
C MET A 1 -18.59 -26.35 -3.23
N ALA A 2 -17.71 -25.36 -3.18
CA ALA A 2 -17.89 -24.03 -2.58
C ALA A 2 -16.57 -23.29 -2.86
N GLY A 3 -16.60 -22.42 -3.85
CA GLY A 3 -15.46 -21.57 -4.21
C GLY A 3 -15.25 -20.50 -3.14
N GLY A 4 -13.99 -20.28 -2.78
CA GLY A 4 -13.55 -19.19 -1.91
C GLY A 4 -12.81 -18.14 -2.75
N PHE A 5 -13.14 -16.88 -2.48
CA PHE A 5 -12.78 -15.68 -3.23
C PHE A 5 -11.28 -15.54 -3.58
N ASN A 6 -10.95 -15.62 -4.87
CA ASN A 6 -9.70 -15.08 -5.42
C ASN A 6 -9.99 -13.67 -5.97
N LEU A 7 -9.68 -12.64 -5.19
CA LEU A 7 -9.75 -11.24 -5.64
C LEU A 7 -8.38 -10.58 -5.47
N VAL A 8 -7.44 -11.06 -6.28
CA VAL A 8 -6.20 -10.34 -6.57
C VAL A 8 -6.09 -10.36 -8.09
N ASN A 9 -6.22 -9.20 -8.72
CA ASN A 9 -6.00 -9.05 -10.17
C ASN A 9 -4.88 -8.04 -10.36
N LEU A 10 -3.75 -8.55 -10.84
CA LEU A 10 -2.71 -7.80 -11.50
C LEU A 10 -3.01 -7.76 -12.99
N SER A 11 -2.51 -6.76 -13.69
CA SER A 11 -2.65 -6.69 -15.14
C SER A 11 -1.30 -6.47 -15.78
N PHE A 12 -1.03 -7.23 -16.83
CA PHE A 12 0.10 -7.03 -17.69
C PHE A 12 -0.38 -6.36 -18.97
N LEU A 13 0.25 -5.26 -19.37
CA LEU A 13 -0.11 -4.46 -20.53
C LEU A 13 1.04 -4.47 -21.54
N LEU A 14 0.76 -4.81 -22.79
CA LEU A 14 1.65 -4.51 -23.91
C LEU A 14 1.21 -3.21 -24.56
N ASN A 15 2.15 -2.27 -24.64
CA ASN A 15 1.87 -0.92 -25.12
C ASN A 15 1.96 -0.84 -26.66
N LEU A 16 0.99 -0.18 -27.29
CA LEU A 16 0.90 -0.05 -28.74
C LEU A 16 1.12 1.41 -29.13
N LEU A 17 2.37 1.88 -29.17
CA LEU A 17 2.68 3.23 -29.66
C LEU A 17 2.88 3.22 -31.18
N SER A 18 1.99 3.91 -31.90
CA SER A 18 2.23 4.40 -33.25
C SER A 18 2.10 5.92 -33.21
N SER A 19 3.23 6.64 -33.31
CA SER A 19 3.26 8.11 -33.29
C SER A 19 2.90 8.77 -34.64
N SER A 20 2.36 8.05 -35.61
CA SER A 20 2.04 8.65 -36.90
C SER A 20 0.91 7.95 -37.67
N SER A 21 -0.18 8.70 -37.90
CA SER A 21 -1.07 8.72 -39.07
C SER A 21 -1.67 7.43 -39.67
N ASN A 22 -1.40 6.24 -39.15
CA ASN A 22 -1.89 4.95 -39.69
C ASN A 22 -2.83 4.19 -38.72
N LEU A 23 -3.71 4.93 -38.03
CA LEU A 23 -4.87 4.36 -37.32
C LEU A 23 -5.84 3.60 -38.26
N SER A 24 -5.74 3.81 -39.58
CA SER A 24 -6.53 3.12 -40.61
C SER A 24 -6.22 1.63 -40.78
N LEU A 25 -5.07 1.16 -40.26
CA LEU A 25 -4.69 -0.26 -40.29
C LEU A 25 -5.20 -1.06 -39.08
N TRP A 26 -5.96 -0.43 -38.19
CA TRP A 26 -6.52 -1.09 -37.00
C TRP A 26 -7.91 -1.66 -37.34
N PRO A 27 -8.17 -2.97 -37.09
CA PRO A 27 -9.42 -3.62 -37.50
C PRO A 27 -10.71 -3.03 -36.90
N GLY A 28 -10.62 -2.07 -35.98
CA GLY A 28 -11.74 -1.46 -35.26
C GLY A 28 -12.22 -0.09 -35.78
N ASN A 29 -11.70 0.43 -36.90
CA ASN A 29 -12.00 1.81 -37.34
C ASN A 29 -13.36 1.98 -38.06
N ASN A 30 -14.21 0.94 -38.08
CA ASN A 30 -15.56 1.05 -38.63
C ASN A 30 -16.54 1.61 -37.60
N HIS A 31 -16.94 2.87 -37.82
CA HIS A 31 -18.04 3.54 -37.15
C HIS A 31 -19.35 2.74 -37.29
N ASN A 32 -19.65 1.88 -36.33
CA ASN A 32 -21.01 1.45 -36.01
C ASN A 32 -21.15 1.42 -34.50
N HIS A 33 -21.49 2.58 -33.94
CA HIS A 33 -21.89 2.73 -32.55
C HIS A 33 -23.24 2.04 -32.35
N ASN A 34 -23.24 0.79 -31.89
CA ASN A 34 -24.36 0.19 -31.17
C ASN A 34 -23.81 -0.95 -30.32
N GLY A 35 -23.51 -0.63 -29.05
CA GLY A 35 -23.08 -1.62 -28.05
C GLY A 35 -21.71 -1.37 -27.44
N VAL A 36 -21.42 -0.15 -26.96
CA VAL A 36 -20.30 0.07 -26.04
C VAL A 36 -20.73 -0.51 -24.69
N HIS A 37 -20.40 -1.79 -24.46
CA HIS A 37 -20.36 -2.30 -23.09
C HIS A 37 -19.22 -1.55 -22.40
N VAL A 38 -19.56 -0.65 -21.48
CA VAL A 38 -18.63 -0.10 -20.50
C VAL A 38 -17.94 -1.31 -19.85
N GLY A 39 -16.65 -1.48 -20.15
CA GLY A 39 -15.87 -2.62 -19.72
C GLY A 39 -15.92 -2.74 -18.20
N VAL A 40 -16.03 -3.98 -17.70
CA VAL A 40 -16.03 -4.28 -16.27
C VAL A 40 -14.80 -3.65 -15.63
N PHE A 41 -15.00 -2.64 -14.79
CA PHE A 41 -13.94 -2.07 -13.99
C PHE A 41 -13.36 -3.17 -13.08
N PRO A 42 -12.03 -3.27 -12.93
CA PRO A 42 -11.48 -3.98 -11.77
C PRO A 42 -12.21 -3.47 -10.52
N PRO A 43 -12.68 -4.33 -9.59
CA PRO A 43 -13.50 -3.91 -8.44
C PRO A 43 -12.89 -2.75 -7.62
N THR A 44 -11.57 -2.59 -7.72
CA THR A 44 -10.73 -1.51 -7.23
C THR A 44 -11.11 -0.12 -7.72
N CYS A 45 -11.44 0.03 -9.00
CA CYS A 45 -11.73 1.33 -9.60
C CYS A 45 -13.11 1.90 -9.22
N ASN A 46 -13.89 1.15 -8.41
CA ASN A 46 -15.09 1.67 -7.76
C ASN A 46 -14.78 2.54 -6.54
N ARG A 47 -13.56 2.48 -5.98
CA ARG A 47 -13.18 3.13 -4.72
C ARG A 47 -12.01 4.11 -4.84
N ILE A 48 -11.16 3.93 -5.86
CA ILE A 48 -10.08 4.86 -6.21
C ILE A 48 -10.23 5.22 -7.67
N GLU A 49 -9.82 6.43 -8.02
CA GLU A 49 -9.90 6.89 -9.40
C GLU A 49 -8.93 6.07 -10.27
N CYS A 50 -9.36 5.69 -11.47
CA CYS A 50 -8.56 4.98 -12.46
C CYS A 50 -8.70 5.63 -13.83
N PRO A 51 -7.70 5.49 -14.73
CA PRO A 51 -7.85 5.93 -16.10
C PRO A 51 -8.98 5.14 -16.77
N SER A 52 -9.95 5.85 -17.34
CA SER A 52 -11.05 5.24 -18.09
C SER A 52 -10.54 4.62 -19.39
N TYR A 53 -11.08 3.47 -19.75
CA TYR A 53 -10.81 2.82 -21.03
C TYR A 53 -12.08 2.28 -21.68
N ASP A 54 -12.05 2.18 -23.01
CA ASP A 54 -13.03 1.43 -23.78
C ASP A 54 -12.51 0.00 -23.99
N LEU A 55 -13.35 -0.99 -23.74
CA LEU A 55 -13.05 -2.39 -24.06
C LEU A 55 -13.33 -2.62 -25.55
N ILE A 56 -12.27 -2.87 -26.33
CA ILE A 56 -12.33 -2.99 -27.79
C ILE A 56 -12.54 -4.45 -28.20
N HIS A 57 -11.88 -5.37 -27.50
CA HIS A 57 -11.97 -6.80 -27.79
C HIS A 57 -11.70 -7.62 -26.53
N THR A 58 -12.40 -8.74 -26.39
CA THR A 58 -12.12 -9.76 -25.38
C THR A 58 -11.73 -11.03 -26.12
N GLY A 59 -10.47 -11.44 -25.94
CA GLY A 59 -9.99 -12.75 -26.36
C GLY A 59 -10.27 -13.82 -25.31
N ASN A 60 -9.62 -14.98 -25.43
CA ASN A 60 -9.80 -16.06 -24.46
C ASN A 60 -9.32 -15.68 -23.05
N ASP A 61 -8.16 -15.03 -22.98
CA ASP A 61 -7.45 -14.75 -21.74
C ASP A 61 -6.68 -13.41 -21.79
N PHE A 62 -7.06 -12.55 -22.73
CA PHE A 62 -6.59 -11.17 -22.87
C PHE A 62 -7.72 -10.25 -23.32
N GLU A 63 -7.51 -8.95 -23.15
CA GLU A 63 -8.40 -7.89 -23.62
C GLU A 63 -7.61 -6.87 -24.44
N ILE A 64 -8.25 -6.24 -25.43
CA ILE A 64 -7.75 -5.00 -26.03
C ILE A 64 -8.52 -3.85 -25.43
N ARG A 65 -7.80 -2.94 -24.76
CA ARG A 65 -8.35 -1.74 -24.15
C ARG A 65 -7.85 -0.51 -24.87
N ARG A 66 -8.69 0.51 -24.99
CA ARG A 66 -8.34 1.83 -25.51
C ARG A 66 -8.45 2.85 -24.39
N TYR A 67 -7.32 3.41 -23.98
CA TYR A 67 -7.25 4.50 -23.01
C TYR A 67 -7.28 5.84 -23.73
N ASN A 68 -8.02 6.78 -23.16
CA ASN A 68 -7.99 8.18 -23.57
C ASN A 68 -6.70 8.84 -23.07
N SER A 69 -6.48 10.09 -23.51
CA SER A 69 -5.33 10.85 -23.05
C SER A 69 -5.31 10.95 -21.52
N SER A 70 -4.15 10.71 -20.93
CA SER A 70 -3.93 10.72 -19.49
C SER A 70 -2.56 11.27 -19.14
N VAL A 71 -2.48 11.96 -18.01
CA VAL A 71 -1.25 12.43 -17.40
C VAL A 71 -0.87 11.53 -16.24
N TRP A 72 0.41 11.17 -16.22
CA TRP A 72 1.06 10.36 -15.21
C TRP A 72 2.25 11.14 -14.65
N ILE A 73 2.58 10.89 -13.39
CA ILE A 73 3.86 11.33 -12.81
C ILE A 73 4.76 10.11 -12.70
N SER A 74 5.97 10.22 -13.25
CA SER A 74 6.84 9.08 -13.52
C SER A 74 8.24 9.31 -12.94
N THR A 75 8.89 8.24 -12.50
CA THR A 75 10.28 8.30 -12.03
C THR A 75 11.24 8.42 -13.20
N GLN A 76 12.45 8.96 -12.97
CA GLN A 76 13.57 8.68 -13.88
C GLN A 76 13.81 7.16 -14.00
N PRO A 77 14.38 6.66 -15.12
CA PRO A 77 14.70 5.25 -15.29
C PRO A 77 15.52 4.69 -14.12
N ILE A 78 15.03 3.61 -13.52
CA ILE A 78 15.69 2.87 -12.44
C ILE A 78 16.34 1.65 -13.07
N ILE A 79 17.65 1.53 -12.96
CA ILE A 79 18.42 0.40 -13.50
C ILE A 79 18.60 -0.63 -12.40
N ASP A 80 18.03 -1.83 -12.58
CA ASP A 80 18.09 -2.91 -11.58
C ASP A 80 17.99 -4.28 -12.26
N THR A 81 18.35 -5.36 -11.56
CA THR A 81 18.09 -6.73 -12.01
C THR A 81 16.77 -7.28 -11.48
N SER A 82 16.20 -6.64 -10.44
CA SER A 82 14.93 -7.01 -9.82
C SER A 82 13.84 -5.98 -10.15
N PHE A 83 12.79 -6.45 -10.83
CA PHE A 83 11.57 -5.69 -11.07
C PHE A 83 10.91 -5.27 -9.75
N VAL A 84 10.86 -6.18 -8.76
CA VAL A 84 10.26 -5.92 -7.46
C VAL A 84 11.04 -4.84 -6.71
N ALA A 85 12.38 -4.90 -6.71
CA ALA A 85 13.22 -3.91 -6.06
C ALA A 85 13.11 -2.53 -6.72
N ALA A 86 13.12 -2.49 -8.06
CA ALA A 86 12.97 -1.25 -8.81
C ALA A 86 11.58 -0.62 -8.61
N THR A 87 10.52 -1.42 -8.67
CA THR A 87 9.13 -0.96 -8.46
C THR A 87 8.94 -0.41 -7.05
N ARG A 88 9.46 -1.08 -6.02
CA ARG A 88 9.45 -0.58 -4.64
C ARG A 88 10.17 0.77 -4.51
N THR A 89 11.32 0.89 -5.16
CA THR A 89 12.13 2.12 -5.14
C THR A 89 11.39 3.27 -5.81
N GLY A 90 10.78 3.03 -6.98
CA GLY A 90 10.03 4.06 -7.68
C GLY A 90 8.74 4.43 -6.96
N PHE A 91 7.97 3.46 -6.45
CA PHE A 91 6.75 3.72 -5.70
C PHE A 91 7.01 4.56 -4.45
N ARG A 92 8.13 4.36 -3.75
CA ARG A 92 8.50 5.21 -2.60
C ARG A 92 8.60 6.69 -2.99
N LYS A 93 9.25 7.00 -4.11
CA LYS A 93 9.36 8.38 -4.61
C LYS A 93 7.98 8.96 -4.97
N LEU A 94 7.14 8.16 -5.63
CA LEU A 94 5.77 8.56 -5.97
C LEU A 94 4.90 8.75 -4.71
N PHE A 95 5.09 7.92 -3.69
CA PHE A 95 4.35 8.05 -2.44
C PHE A 95 4.70 9.34 -1.71
N ASP A 96 5.99 9.69 -1.64
CA ASP A 96 6.43 10.97 -1.05
C ASP A 96 5.79 12.16 -1.80
N TYR A 97 5.77 12.10 -3.14
CA TYR A 97 5.07 13.09 -3.99
C TYR A 97 3.59 13.22 -3.63
N ILE A 98 2.87 12.10 -3.48
CA ILE A 98 1.44 12.05 -3.15
C ILE A 98 1.17 12.65 -1.77
N GLN A 99 2.08 12.46 -0.80
CA GLN A 99 1.97 13.04 0.54
C GLN A 99 2.27 14.54 0.61
N GLY A 100 2.61 15.16 -0.53
CA GLY A 100 2.87 16.60 -0.61
C GLY A 100 4.34 16.97 -0.71
N ASN A 101 5.26 16.02 -0.91
CA ASN A 101 6.65 16.35 -1.26
C ASN A 101 6.76 16.65 -2.76
N ASN A 102 6.13 17.75 -3.16
CA ASN A 102 6.13 18.29 -4.51
C ASN A 102 6.25 19.82 -4.46
N ASP A 103 6.51 20.45 -5.60
CA ASP A 103 6.83 21.88 -5.69
C ASP A 103 5.72 22.78 -5.11
N ASN A 104 4.48 22.28 -5.07
CA ASN A 104 3.33 23.01 -4.55
C ASN A 104 2.97 22.62 -3.10
N GLN A 105 3.71 21.72 -2.47
CA GLN A 105 3.40 21.11 -1.16
C GLN A 105 1.98 20.54 -1.08
N GLN A 106 1.45 20.12 -2.22
CA GLN A 106 0.05 19.75 -2.37
C GLN A 106 -0.12 18.26 -2.13
N LYS A 107 -0.98 17.87 -1.20
CA LYS A 107 -1.40 16.48 -1.08
C LYS A 107 -2.26 16.07 -2.29
N ILE A 108 -1.88 14.97 -2.95
CA ILE A 108 -2.59 14.43 -4.12
C ILE A 108 -3.45 13.25 -3.68
N GLU A 109 -4.63 13.09 -4.30
CA GLU A 109 -5.49 11.94 -4.02
C GLU A 109 -4.85 10.67 -4.58
N MET A 110 -5.04 9.56 -3.87
CA MET A 110 -4.56 8.27 -4.32
C MET A 110 -5.43 7.73 -5.47
N THR A 111 -4.80 7.28 -6.53
CA THR A 111 -5.43 6.67 -7.72
C THR A 111 -4.79 5.32 -8.05
N GLY A 112 -5.36 4.57 -8.98
CA GLY A 112 -4.75 3.36 -9.51
C GLY A 112 -4.83 3.29 -11.03
N PRO A 113 -4.16 2.32 -11.66
CA PRO A 113 -3.08 1.50 -11.07
C PRO A 113 -1.77 2.31 -10.92
N VAL A 114 -0.82 1.76 -10.17
CA VAL A 114 0.59 2.13 -10.33
C VAL A 114 1.13 1.24 -11.44
N ILE A 115 1.75 1.83 -12.46
CA ILE A 115 2.30 1.09 -13.58
C ILE A 115 3.82 1.12 -13.53
N THR A 116 4.45 0.04 -13.99
CA THR A 116 5.90 -0.03 -14.19
C THR A 116 6.16 -0.39 -15.64
N GLU A 117 6.69 0.55 -16.41
CA GLU A 117 7.22 0.30 -17.75
C GLU A 117 8.57 -0.39 -17.61
N VAL A 118 8.76 -1.49 -18.33
CA VAL A 118 9.96 -2.30 -18.31
C VAL A 118 10.57 -2.31 -19.69
N LYS A 119 11.83 -1.89 -19.75
CA LYS A 119 12.69 -2.07 -20.91
C LYS A 119 13.72 -3.13 -20.57
N HIS A 120 13.50 -4.33 -21.13
CA HIS A 120 14.37 -5.47 -20.90
C HIS A 120 15.76 -5.24 -21.49
N SER A 121 16.78 -5.83 -20.87
CA SER A 121 18.14 -5.90 -21.42
C SER A 121 18.78 -7.23 -21.01
N ASP A 122 19.83 -7.66 -21.71
CA ASP A 122 20.62 -8.87 -21.35
C ASP A 122 21.35 -8.75 -20.01
N GLY A 123 21.27 -7.58 -19.36
CA GLY A 123 21.80 -7.30 -18.03
C GLY A 123 20.75 -6.60 -17.15
N PRO A 124 21.13 -5.56 -16.38
CA PRO A 124 20.16 -4.78 -15.62
C PRO A 124 19.09 -4.17 -16.54
N SER A 125 17.83 -4.43 -16.24
CA SER A 125 16.70 -3.85 -16.96
C SER A 125 16.45 -2.42 -16.48
N SER A 126 15.75 -1.65 -17.31
CA SER A 126 15.36 -0.28 -16.99
C SER A 126 13.87 -0.24 -16.64
N PHE A 127 13.54 0.36 -15.50
CA PHE A 127 12.17 0.45 -14.98
C PHE A 127 11.75 1.90 -14.80
N VAL A 128 10.58 2.27 -15.32
CA VAL A 128 9.93 3.57 -15.07
C VAL A 128 8.63 3.31 -14.34
N VAL A 129 8.53 3.79 -13.09
CA VAL A 129 7.33 3.61 -12.27
C VAL A 129 6.50 4.88 -12.37
N SER A 130 5.21 4.73 -12.67
CA SER A 130 4.31 5.84 -12.95
C SER A 130 3.02 5.73 -12.14
N PHE A 131 2.56 6.88 -11.67
CA PHE A 131 1.33 7.06 -10.91
C PHE A 131 0.33 7.87 -11.74
N TYR A 132 -0.91 7.39 -11.85
CA TYR A 132 -1.96 8.09 -12.57
C TYR A 132 -2.35 9.37 -11.83
N VAL A 133 -2.19 10.54 -12.46
CA VAL A 133 -2.58 11.79 -11.80
C VAL A 133 -4.11 11.85 -11.71
N PRO A 134 -4.74 12.22 -10.56
CA PRO A 134 -6.19 12.35 -10.48
C PRO A 134 -6.76 13.32 -11.53
N LYS A 135 -8.00 13.12 -11.96
CA LYS A 135 -8.69 13.94 -12.97
C LYS A 135 -8.70 15.42 -12.61
N LYS A 136 -8.85 15.74 -11.32
CA LYS A 136 -8.82 17.12 -10.81
C LYS A 136 -7.45 17.81 -11.03
N ASN A 137 -6.39 17.04 -11.24
CA ASN A 137 -5.02 17.49 -11.36
C ASN A 137 -4.40 17.25 -12.76
N GLN A 138 -5.16 16.72 -13.73
CA GLN A 138 -4.61 16.37 -15.05
C GLN A 138 -3.93 17.57 -15.76
N ASP A 139 -4.47 18.78 -15.61
CA ASP A 139 -3.90 20.00 -16.21
C ASP A 139 -2.91 20.74 -15.30
N THR A 140 -2.89 20.42 -14.01
CA THR A 140 -2.24 21.21 -12.94
C THR A 140 -1.34 20.38 -12.05
N ALA A 141 -0.94 19.19 -12.50
CA ALA A 141 -0.12 18.26 -11.75
C ALA A 141 1.18 18.95 -11.27
N PRO A 142 1.45 19.02 -9.95
CA PRO A 142 2.69 19.61 -9.47
C PRO A 142 3.88 18.75 -9.92
N LEU A 143 5.03 19.38 -10.11
CA LEU A 143 6.30 18.70 -10.35
C LEU A 143 6.98 18.36 -9.03
N ALA A 144 8.00 17.51 -9.08
CA ALA A 144 8.86 17.21 -7.95
C ALA A 144 10.24 16.75 -8.44
N GLU A 145 11.26 16.95 -7.61
CA GLU A 145 12.62 16.53 -7.90
C GLU A 145 12.71 15.02 -8.18
N GLY A 146 13.37 14.65 -9.28
CA GLY A 146 13.55 13.25 -9.68
C GLY A 146 12.31 12.58 -10.27
N LEU A 147 11.21 13.30 -10.42
CA LEU A 147 9.99 12.89 -11.12
C LEU A 147 9.75 13.75 -12.36
N HIS A 148 8.97 13.25 -13.31
CA HIS A 148 8.59 13.99 -14.51
C HIS A 148 7.18 13.63 -14.95
N LEU A 149 6.51 14.56 -15.64
CA LEU A 149 5.19 14.30 -16.21
C LEU A 149 5.31 13.49 -17.49
N GLN A 150 4.52 12.44 -17.59
CA GLN A 150 4.38 11.60 -18.76
C GLN A 150 2.95 11.71 -19.28
N LYS A 151 2.78 12.13 -20.53
CA LYS A 151 1.47 12.23 -21.17
C LYS A 151 1.26 11.05 -22.09
N TRP A 152 0.24 10.27 -21.82
CA TRP A 152 -0.27 9.28 -22.74
C TRP A 152 -1.30 9.94 -23.65
N GLY A 153 -1.16 9.72 -24.96
CA GLY A 153 -2.18 10.09 -25.93
C GLY A 153 -3.32 9.07 -25.92
N LEU A 154 -4.05 8.99 -27.03
CA LEU A 154 -4.95 7.86 -27.25
C LEU A 154 -4.10 6.60 -27.45
N THR A 155 -4.22 5.66 -26.52
CA THR A 155 -3.35 4.50 -26.44
C THR A 155 -4.18 3.24 -26.39
N TYR A 156 -3.80 2.24 -27.18
CA TYR A 156 -4.38 0.92 -27.08
C TYR A 156 -3.39 -0.02 -26.42
N VAL A 157 -3.89 -0.96 -25.63
CA VAL A 157 -3.06 -1.94 -24.95
C VAL A 157 -3.72 -3.31 -24.99
N ALA A 158 -2.90 -4.34 -25.17
CA ALA A 158 -3.31 -5.71 -24.91
C ALA A 158 -3.08 -6.02 -23.44
N VAL A 159 -4.09 -6.54 -22.76
CA VAL A 159 -4.12 -6.72 -21.32
C VAL A 159 -4.38 -8.17 -20.97
N ARG A 160 -3.48 -8.78 -20.21
CA ARG A 160 -3.73 -10.05 -19.54
C ARG A 160 -3.86 -9.82 -18.04
N GLN A 161 -4.90 -10.36 -17.43
CA GLN A 161 -5.07 -10.31 -15.98
C GLN A 161 -4.62 -11.62 -15.34
N PHE A 162 -3.94 -11.53 -14.20
CA PHE A 162 -3.50 -12.69 -13.44
C PHE A 162 -3.57 -12.39 -11.94
N SER A 163 -3.60 -13.44 -11.12
CA SER A 163 -3.75 -13.31 -9.68
C SER A 163 -2.46 -13.56 -8.92
N GLY A 164 -2.30 -12.88 -7.78
CA GLY A 164 -1.14 -13.05 -6.90
C GLY A 164 -0.35 -11.76 -6.73
N PHE A 165 0.88 -11.87 -6.23
CA PHE A 165 1.84 -10.77 -6.20
C PHE A 165 2.82 -10.94 -7.38
N VAL A 166 3.24 -9.85 -8.00
CA VAL A 166 4.30 -9.91 -9.02
C VAL A 166 5.62 -10.23 -8.34
N ARG A 167 6.22 -11.37 -8.68
CA ARG A 167 7.62 -11.69 -8.35
C ARG A 167 8.47 -11.52 -9.60
N ASP A 168 9.79 -11.36 -9.41
CA ASP A 168 10.73 -11.22 -10.52
C ASP A 168 10.65 -12.41 -11.51
N THR A 169 10.36 -13.61 -11.01
CA THR A 169 10.16 -14.83 -11.82
C THR A 169 8.88 -14.80 -12.64
N ASP A 170 7.82 -14.15 -12.15
CA ASP A 170 6.49 -14.22 -12.76
C ASP A 170 6.38 -13.31 -13.98
N VAL A 171 7.16 -12.22 -13.99
CA VAL A 171 7.07 -11.19 -15.03
C VAL A 171 7.28 -11.82 -16.40
N GLY A 172 8.39 -12.53 -16.61
CA GLY A 172 8.71 -13.17 -17.89
C GLY A 172 7.66 -14.18 -18.34
N GLU A 173 7.13 -14.97 -17.41
CA GLU A 173 6.09 -15.98 -17.68
C GLU A 173 4.79 -15.32 -18.14
N GLU A 174 4.34 -14.28 -17.47
CA GLU A 174 3.10 -13.57 -17.84
C GLU A 174 3.27 -12.72 -19.11
N VAL A 175 4.46 -12.18 -19.38
CA VAL A 175 4.79 -11.55 -20.68
C VAL A 175 4.58 -12.57 -21.80
N ALA A 176 5.22 -13.73 -21.67
CA ALA A 176 5.18 -14.79 -22.67
C ALA A 176 3.75 -15.33 -22.85
N ALA A 177 3.01 -15.48 -21.75
CA ALA A 177 1.60 -15.88 -21.79
C ALA A 177 0.77 -14.88 -22.60
N LEU A 178 0.86 -13.57 -22.32
CA LEU A 178 0.11 -12.56 -23.08
C LEU A 178 0.48 -12.56 -24.57
N TYR A 179 1.78 -12.69 -24.91
CA TYR A 179 2.18 -12.81 -26.32
C TYR A 179 1.56 -14.04 -26.99
N ALA A 180 1.55 -15.18 -26.31
CA ALA A 180 0.93 -16.40 -26.80
C ALA A 180 -0.59 -16.23 -26.99
N SER A 181 -1.26 -15.54 -26.06
CA SER A 181 -2.70 -15.23 -26.14
C SER A 181 -3.05 -14.36 -27.36
N VAL A 182 -2.19 -13.41 -27.69
CA VAL A 182 -2.40 -12.48 -28.82
C VAL A 182 -1.93 -13.07 -30.16
N ALA A 183 -0.99 -14.02 -30.15
CA ALA A 183 -0.44 -14.63 -31.34
C ALA A 183 -1.54 -15.25 -32.22
N GLY A 184 -1.48 -14.97 -33.52
CA GLY A 184 -2.48 -15.48 -34.49
C GLY A 184 -3.82 -14.75 -34.48
N THR A 185 -4.02 -13.76 -33.61
CA THR A 185 -5.20 -12.89 -33.65
C THR A 185 -5.01 -11.75 -34.64
N VAL A 186 -6.10 -11.05 -34.99
CA VAL A 186 -6.07 -9.84 -35.84
C VAL A 186 -5.24 -8.70 -35.24
N TRP A 187 -4.92 -8.77 -33.94
CA TRP A 187 -4.12 -7.77 -33.24
C TRP A 187 -2.63 -8.04 -33.31
N SER A 188 -2.20 -9.28 -33.60
CA SER A 188 -0.79 -9.69 -33.57
C SER A 188 0.12 -8.83 -34.44
N GLU A 189 -0.35 -8.45 -35.65
CA GLU A 189 0.44 -7.62 -36.56
C GLU A 189 0.53 -6.16 -36.08
N ALA A 190 -0.56 -5.64 -35.50
CA ALA A 190 -0.57 -4.29 -34.92
C ALA A 190 0.39 -4.20 -33.71
N ILE A 191 0.45 -5.25 -32.88
CA ILE A 191 1.40 -5.34 -31.76
C ILE A 191 2.84 -5.45 -32.25
N ALA A 192 3.10 -6.30 -33.25
CA ALA A 192 4.45 -6.40 -33.81
C ALA A 192 4.94 -5.05 -34.38
N LYS A 193 4.07 -4.31 -35.07
CA LYS A 193 4.40 -3.00 -35.65
C LYS A 193 4.69 -1.92 -34.60
N SER A 194 4.03 -1.95 -33.43
CA SER A 194 4.24 -0.94 -32.41
C SER A 194 5.60 -1.04 -31.71
N HIS A 195 6.24 -2.21 -31.73
CA HIS A 195 7.56 -2.39 -31.13
C HIS A 195 8.70 -1.96 -32.08
N GLY A 196 8.47 -1.74 -33.38
CA GLY A 196 9.53 -1.34 -34.32
C GLY A 196 10.64 -2.41 -34.52
N GLU A 197 11.47 -2.26 -35.55
CA GLU A 197 12.61 -3.15 -35.76
C GLU A 197 13.70 -2.89 -34.71
N GLY A 198 13.92 -3.84 -33.81
CA GLY A 198 15.03 -3.83 -32.84
C GLY A 198 14.71 -3.30 -31.45
N ALA A 199 13.45 -3.06 -31.08
CA ALA A 199 13.13 -2.72 -29.69
C ALA A 199 13.28 -3.95 -28.78
N ALA A 200 14.12 -3.80 -27.76
CA ALA A 200 14.05 -4.64 -26.58
C ALA A 200 12.63 -4.59 -26.04
N VAL A 201 12.04 -5.77 -25.78
CA VAL A 201 10.63 -5.95 -25.41
C VAL A 201 10.21 -4.91 -24.36
N GLU A 202 9.25 -4.06 -24.76
CA GLU A 202 8.68 -3.01 -23.91
C GLU A 202 7.32 -3.47 -23.42
N TYR A 203 7.17 -3.56 -22.11
CA TYR A 203 5.91 -3.98 -21.51
C TYR A 203 5.67 -3.24 -20.21
N ILE A 204 4.42 -3.26 -19.76
CA ILE A 204 3.98 -2.51 -18.59
C ILE A 204 3.32 -3.49 -17.62
N VAL A 205 3.75 -3.45 -16.37
CA VAL A 205 3.10 -4.19 -15.28
C VAL A 205 2.26 -3.20 -14.49
N ALA A 206 0.95 -3.40 -14.46
CA ALA A 206 0.02 -2.60 -13.67
C ALA A 206 -0.26 -3.30 -12.32
N GLN A 207 0.14 -2.64 -11.24
CA GLN A 207 -0.04 -3.09 -9.86
C GLN A 207 -1.14 -2.29 -9.16
N GLU A 208 -2.09 -3.00 -8.56
CA GLU A 208 -3.13 -2.42 -7.70
C GLU A 208 -2.95 -2.82 -6.22
N THR A 209 -1.89 -3.59 -5.91
CA THR A 209 -1.84 -4.46 -4.73
C THR A 209 -1.63 -3.73 -3.41
N VAL A 210 -0.72 -2.74 -3.37
CA VAL A 210 -0.45 -1.98 -2.13
C VAL A 210 -1.67 -1.17 -1.71
N ILE A 211 -2.40 -0.61 -2.67
CA ILE A 211 -3.61 0.19 -2.41
C ILE A 211 -4.72 -0.73 -1.90
N LYS A 212 -4.98 -1.87 -2.56
CA LYS A 212 -5.95 -2.87 -2.08
C LYS A 212 -5.61 -3.38 -0.69
N TYR A 213 -4.33 -3.69 -0.46
CA TYR A 213 -3.88 -4.19 0.83
C TYR A 213 -4.10 -3.15 1.93
N SER A 214 -3.67 -1.90 1.71
CA SER A 214 -3.88 -0.80 2.66
C SER A 214 -5.37 -0.58 2.97
N GLN A 215 -6.23 -0.62 1.95
CA GLN A 215 -7.69 -0.51 2.13
C GLN A 215 -8.28 -1.68 2.91
N SER A 216 -7.88 -2.92 2.58
CA SER A 216 -8.41 -4.12 3.23
C SER A 216 -8.02 -4.17 4.71
N VAL A 217 -6.78 -3.82 5.03
CA VAL A 217 -6.30 -3.74 6.41
C VAL A 217 -6.93 -2.54 7.16
N HIS A 218 -7.23 -1.44 6.47
CA HIS A 218 -8.01 -0.34 7.05
C HIS A 218 -9.44 -0.76 7.42
N GLU A 219 -10.17 -1.45 6.51
CA GLU A 219 -11.50 -1.98 6.80
C GLU A 219 -11.48 -2.98 7.95
N LEU A 220 -10.46 -3.85 8.00
CA LEU A 220 -10.24 -4.77 9.11
C LEU A 220 -10.03 -4.01 10.43
N ALA A 221 -9.21 -2.95 10.44
CA ALA A 221 -9.01 -2.13 11.64
C ALA A 221 -10.31 -1.47 12.11
N MET A 222 -11.12 -0.93 11.19
CA MET A 222 -12.44 -0.36 11.52
C MET A 222 -13.38 -1.41 12.13
N ASP A 223 -13.38 -2.63 11.57
CA ASP A 223 -14.18 -3.74 12.08
C ASP A 223 -13.72 -4.23 13.46
N ILE A 224 -12.41 -4.33 13.68
CA ILE A 224 -11.84 -4.61 15.01
C ILE A 224 -12.26 -3.51 16.00
N GLY A 225 -12.17 -2.24 15.63
CA GLY A 225 -12.61 -1.11 16.46
C GLY A 225 -14.05 -1.25 16.95
N ARG A 226 -14.98 -1.54 16.03
CA ARG A 226 -16.39 -1.80 16.39
C ARG A 226 -16.56 -2.97 17.34
N LYS A 227 -15.83 -4.08 17.10
CA LYS A 227 -15.87 -5.27 17.97
C LYS A 227 -15.32 -4.96 19.37
N LEU A 228 -14.23 -4.18 19.46
CA LEU A 228 -13.65 -3.75 20.73
C LEU A 228 -14.63 -2.89 21.53
N CYS A 229 -15.25 -1.87 20.93
CA CYS A 229 -16.26 -1.05 21.60
C CYS A 229 -17.39 -1.91 22.17
N ARG A 230 -17.96 -2.82 21.35
CA ARG A 230 -19.02 -3.73 21.80
C ARG A 230 -18.56 -4.63 22.96
N SER A 231 -17.32 -5.10 22.94
CA SER A 231 -16.78 -5.98 23.98
C SER A 231 -16.70 -5.32 25.36
N ILE A 232 -16.60 -3.98 25.40
CA ILE A 232 -16.56 -3.19 26.63
C ILE A 232 -17.84 -2.37 26.88
N GLY A 233 -18.93 -2.71 26.18
CA GLY A 233 -20.25 -2.11 26.41
C GLY A 233 -20.47 -0.73 25.78
N ILE A 234 -19.60 -0.31 24.86
CA ILE A 234 -19.72 0.98 24.17
C ILE A 234 -20.28 0.77 22.75
N ASN A 235 -21.21 1.62 22.35
CA ASN A 235 -21.75 1.63 20.99
C ASN A 235 -21.28 2.88 20.24
N MET A 236 -20.11 2.79 19.60
CA MET A 236 -19.55 3.86 18.76
C MET A 236 -18.68 3.32 17.62
N ASP A 237 -18.50 4.14 16.58
CA ASP A 237 -17.54 3.91 15.51
C ASP A 237 -16.19 4.60 15.84
N LEU A 238 -15.42 3.97 16.73
CA LEU A 238 -14.25 4.58 17.41
C LEU A 238 -13.22 5.26 16.50
N PHE A 239 -12.91 4.66 15.36
CA PHE A 239 -11.81 5.11 14.48
C PHE A 239 -12.29 6.03 13.35
N GLU A 240 -13.57 6.43 13.33
CA GLU A 240 -14.08 7.33 12.32
C GLU A 240 -13.37 8.68 12.36
N GLY A 241 -12.79 9.10 11.24
CA GLY A 241 -12.02 10.35 11.12
C GLY A 241 -10.63 10.31 11.78
N TRP A 242 -10.20 9.18 12.36
CA TRP A 242 -8.87 9.07 12.94
C TRP A 242 -7.81 8.89 11.83
N PRO A 243 -6.61 9.48 11.99
CA PRO A 243 -5.50 9.26 11.07
C PRO A 243 -4.92 7.85 11.20
N PHE A 244 -4.60 7.27 10.05
CA PHE A 244 -3.90 6.00 9.92
C PHE A 244 -2.51 6.24 9.33
N GLN A 245 -1.51 5.48 9.77
CA GLN A 245 -0.19 5.46 9.17
C GLN A 245 0.10 4.07 8.63
N PHE A 246 0.41 3.97 7.34
CA PHE A 246 0.86 2.73 6.72
C PHE A 246 2.39 2.73 6.62
N ARG A 247 3.04 1.62 6.96
CA ARG A 247 4.50 1.48 6.92
C ARG A 247 4.91 0.11 6.42
N ILE A 248 5.90 0.09 5.54
CA ILE A 248 6.63 -1.13 5.15
C ILE A 248 8.03 -1.01 5.75
N ASN A 249 8.41 -1.96 6.59
CA ASN A 249 9.73 -2.01 7.21
C ASN A 249 10.59 -3.06 6.51
N LYS A 250 11.85 -2.72 6.21
CA LYS A 250 12.85 -3.64 5.68
C LYS A 250 14.07 -3.61 6.61
N TYR A 251 14.44 -4.76 7.15
CA TYR A 251 15.63 -4.95 7.96
C TYR A 251 16.64 -5.72 7.12
N ASN A 252 17.82 -5.15 6.89
CA ASN A 252 18.91 -5.85 6.19
C ASN A 252 19.84 -6.44 7.24
N PHE A 253 19.48 -7.59 7.80
CA PHE A 253 20.33 -8.23 8.79
C PHE A 253 21.54 -8.89 8.13
N THR A 254 22.68 -8.70 8.76
CA THR A 254 23.97 -9.29 8.38
C THR A 254 24.47 -10.21 9.49
N PRO A 255 25.48 -11.07 9.23
CA PRO A 255 26.06 -11.91 10.28
C PRO A 255 26.52 -11.12 11.52
N GLU A 256 27.01 -9.90 11.34
CA GLU A 256 27.47 -9.02 12.42
C GLU A 256 26.31 -8.44 13.25
N SER A 257 25.10 -8.42 12.69
CA SER A 257 23.91 -7.93 13.38
C SER A 257 23.21 -8.99 14.22
N ILE A 258 23.59 -10.27 14.12
CA ILE A 258 22.96 -11.36 14.87
C ILE A 258 23.09 -11.11 16.38
N GLY A 259 21.98 -11.21 17.09
CA GLY A 259 21.87 -10.89 18.52
C GLY A 259 21.67 -9.41 18.84
N SER A 260 21.65 -8.53 17.82
CA SER A 260 21.34 -7.11 17.99
C SER A 260 19.86 -6.80 17.81
N SER A 261 19.40 -5.69 18.40
CA SER A 261 18.03 -5.21 18.26
C SER A 261 17.87 -4.46 16.93
N GLY A 262 17.13 -5.02 15.98
CA GLY A 262 16.68 -4.34 14.76
C GLY A 262 15.67 -3.23 15.04
N VAL A 263 14.89 -3.36 16.11
CA VAL A 263 14.10 -2.28 16.71
C VAL A 263 14.27 -2.35 18.22
N GLN A 264 14.54 -1.21 18.86
CA GLN A 264 14.66 -1.10 20.32
C GLN A 264 13.32 -1.34 21.02
N ILE A 265 13.37 -1.62 22.32
CA ILE A 265 12.17 -1.85 23.15
C ILE A 265 11.30 -0.58 23.14
N HIS A 266 10.03 -0.72 22.78
CA HIS A 266 9.07 0.38 22.76
C HIS A 266 7.63 -0.13 22.86
N THR A 267 6.71 0.80 23.11
CA THR A 267 5.27 0.64 22.83
C THR A 267 4.91 1.47 21.61
N ASP A 268 3.87 1.06 20.89
CA ASP A 268 3.28 1.90 19.86
C ASP A 268 2.55 3.08 20.50
N SER A 269 2.81 4.28 19.99
CA SER A 269 2.19 5.47 20.57
C SER A 269 0.71 5.62 20.19
N GLY A 270 0.22 4.90 19.17
CA GLY A 270 -1.14 4.97 18.66
C GLY A 270 -2.14 4.13 19.45
N PHE A 271 -3.29 3.83 18.86
CA PHE A 271 -4.31 2.97 19.46
C PHE A 271 -4.10 1.50 19.09
N LEU A 272 -4.07 1.17 17.80
CA LEU A 272 -4.02 -0.20 17.30
C LEU A 272 -2.94 -0.34 16.23
N THR A 273 -2.24 -1.46 16.22
CA THR A 273 -1.34 -1.83 15.13
C THR A 273 -1.79 -3.15 14.55
N LEU A 274 -1.92 -3.21 13.22
CA LEU A 274 -2.12 -4.43 12.46
C LEU A 274 -0.82 -4.71 11.69
N LEU A 275 -0.16 -5.82 12.02
CA LEU A 275 1.15 -6.19 11.50
C LEU A 275 1.06 -7.50 10.73
N GLN A 276 1.36 -7.46 9.44
CA GLN A 276 1.80 -8.63 8.70
C GLN A 276 3.32 -8.75 8.89
N ASP A 277 3.74 -9.81 9.57
CA ASP A 277 5.15 -10.12 9.73
C ASP A 277 5.71 -10.86 8.50
N ASP A 278 7.02 -11.03 8.45
CA ASP A 278 7.71 -11.88 7.48
C ASP A 278 7.33 -13.35 7.73
N ASP A 279 6.95 -14.06 6.67
CA ASP A 279 6.53 -15.47 6.78
C ASP A 279 7.68 -16.41 7.15
N THR A 280 8.93 -15.96 6.99
CA THR A 280 10.12 -16.82 7.06
C THR A 280 11.20 -16.32 8.01
N VAL A 281 11.36 -15.00 8.16
CA VAL A 281 12.41 -14.39 8.98
C VAL A 281 11.82 -13.83 10.28
N ASP A 282 11.97 -14.59 11.36
CA ASP A 282 11.53 -14.20 12.69
C ASP A 282 12.36 -13.01 13.25
N GLY A 283 11.78 -12.32 14.23
CA GLY A 283 12.48 -11.34 15.05
C GLY A 283 11.58 -10.63 16.06
N LEU A 284 10.26 -10.70 15.92
CA LEU A 284 9.36 -9.99 16.81
C LEU A 284 9.32 -10.64 18.19
N GLU A 285 9.50 -9.82 19.23
CA GLU A 285 9.38 -10.25 20.62
C GLU A 285 8.52 -9.26 21.40
N VAL A 286 7.61 -9.81 22.21
CA VAL A 286 6.73 -9.04 23.11
C VAL A 286 7.11 -9.32 24.56
N MET A 287 7.04 -8.31 25.41
CA MET A 287 7.32 -8.46 26.84
C MET A 287 6.07 -8.95 27.56
N ASP A 288 6.21 -10.04 28.33
CA ASP A 288 5.22 -10.37 29.35
C ASP A 288 5.50 -9.53 30.60
N GLU A 289 4.66 -8.54 30.87
CA GLU A 289 4.83 -7.63 32.01
C GLU A 289 4.78 -8.35 33.37
N ARG A 290 4.25 -9.59 33.46
CA ARG A 290 4.22 -10.36 34.71
C ARG A 290 5.57 -10.97 35.05
N SER A 291 6.24 -11.58 34.08
CA SER A 291 7.56 -12.19 34.24
C SER A 291 8.71 -11.22 33.99
N GLY A 292 8.47 -10.17 33.20
CA GLY A 292 9.51 -9.28 32.67
C GLY A 292 10.31 -9.91 31.52
N GLU A 293 9.92 -11.09 31.06
CA GLU A 293 10.61 -11.83 30.00
C GLU A 293 10.09 -11.45 28.61
N PHE A 294 10.96 -11.56 27.62
CA PHE A 294 10.59 -11.42 26.21
C PHE A 294 10.16 -12.77 25.65
N ILE A 295 8.97 -12.80 25.06
CA ILE A 295 8.38 -13.95 24.40
C ILE A 295 8.45 -13.72 22.90
N ALA A 296 9.03 -14.67 22.18
CA ALA A 296 9.07 -14.67 20.72
C ALA A 296 7.66 -14.83 20.16
N VAL A 297 7.35 -14.07 19.11
CA VAL A 297 6.14 -14.24 18.33
C VAL A 297 6.52 -14.89 17.02
N ASP A 298 6.33 -16.21 16.94
CA ASP A 298 6.68 -16.97 15.75
C ASP A 298 5.86 -16.50 14.54
N PRO A 299 6.49 -16.38 13.36
CA PRO A 299 5.79 -16.14 12.11
C PRO A 299 4.66 -17.14 11.89
N LEU A 300 3.46 -16.62 11.64
CA LEU A 300 2.29 -17.42 11.30
C LEU A 300 1.74 -16.97 9.94
N PRO A 301 2.11 -17.68 8.85
CA PRO A 301 1.71 -17.29 7.50
C PRO A 301 0.20 -17.14 7.34
N GLY A 302 -0.21 -16.08 6.66
CA GLY A 302 -1.63 -15.75 6.45
C GLY A 302 -2.34 -15.13 7.65
N SER A 303 -1.64 -14.85 8.75
CA SER A 303 -2.18 -14.14 9.90
C SER A 303 -1.78 -12.66 9.91
N ILE A 304 -2.55 -11.86 10.66
CA ILE A 304 -2.22 -10.48 11.01
C ILE A 304 -2.11 -10.42 12.53
N LEU A 305 -0.94 -10.03 13.03
CA LEU A 305 -0.77 -9.73 14.44
C LEU A 305 -1.43 -8.40 14.76
N VAL A 306 -2.11 -8.34 15.90
CA VAL A 306 -2.75 -7.14 16.39
C VAL A 306 -2.24 -6.82 17.78
N ASN A 307 -1.74 -5.61 18.00
CA ASN A 307 -1.36 -5.13 19.33
C ASN A 307 -1.94 -3.75 19.62
N PHE A 308 -2.15 -3.48 20.91
CA PHE A 308 -2.58 -2.19 21.41
C PHE A 308 -1.37 -1.27 21.68
N GLY A 309 -1.59 0.02 21.42
CA GLY A 309 -0.66 1.08 21.79
C GLY A 309 -1.15 1.92 22.97
N ASP A 310 -0.41 2.96 23.29
CA ASP A 310 -0.66 3.80 24.47
C ASP A 310 -2.02 4.50 24.44
N ILE A 311 -2.51 4.94 23.27
CA ILE A 311 -3.83 5.58 23.16
C ILE A 311 -4.94 4.59 23.47
N ALA A 312 -4.78 3.31 23.13
CA ALA A 312 -5.75 2.29 23.52
C ALA A 312 -5.80 2.11 25.04
N ASN A 313 -4.65 2.13 25.71
CA ASN A 313 -4.60 2.08 27.17
C ASN A 313 -5.35 3.29 27.79
N VAL A 314 -5.04 4.50 27.32
CA VAL A 314 -5.65 5.73 27.85
C VAL A 314 -7.15 5.78 27.58
N TRP A 315 -7.56 5.57 26.33
CA TRP A 315 -8.98 5.62 25.93
C TRP A 315 -9.82 4.55 26.64
N SER A 316 -9.26 3.37 26.88
CA SER A 316 -9.96 2.30 27.60
C SER A 316 -9.90 2.41 29.13
N ASN A 317 -9.41 3.53 29.66
CA ASN A 317 -9.17 3.74 31.09
C ASN A 317 -8.37 2.58 31.72
N GLY A 318 -7.29 2.15 31.06
CA GLY A 318 -6.38 1.10 31.52
C GLY A 318 -6.80 -0.35 31.23
N ARG A 319 -7.90 -0.59 30.51
CA ARG A 319 -8.40 -1.96 30.24
C ARG A 319 -7.63 -2.67 29.13
N PHE A 320 -7.16 -1.93 28.14
CA PHE A 320 -6.34 -2.44 27.05
C PHE A 320 -4.86 -2.24 27.38
N CYS A 321 -4.12 -3.35 27.43
CA CYS A 321 -2.70 -3.34 27.74
C CYS A 321 -1.88 -2.94 26.50
N ASN A 322 -1.15 -1.83 26.59
CA ASN A 322 -0.14 -1.44 25.63
C ASN A 322 1.13 -2.30 25.83
N VAL A 323 1.46 -3.14 24.86
CA VAL A 323 2.54 -4.13 25.02
C VAL A 323 3.89 -3.57 24.58
N ARG A 324 4.91 -3.72 25.44
CA ARG A 324 6.29 -3.46 25.04
C ARG A 324 6.76 -4.56 24.10
N HIS A 325 7.40 -4.16 23.02
CA HIS A 325 7.90 -5.10 22.02
C HIS A 325 9.19 -4.59 21.39
N ARG A 326 9.91 -5.50 20.74
CA ARG A 326 11.16 -5.24 20.03
C ARG A 326 11.29 -6.14 18.82
N VAL A 327 12.28 -5.87 17.96
CA VAL A 327 12.67 -6.79 16.89
C VAL A 327 14.13 -7.17 17.12
N GLN A 328 14.40 -8.46 17.26
CA GLN A 328 15.73 -9.04 17.36
C GLN A 328 16.19 -9.57 15.99
N CYS A 329 17.47 -9.40 15.70
CA CYS A 329 18.12 -10.09 14.59
C CYS A 329 18.52 -11.49 15.04
N LYS A 330 17.81 -12.51 14.58
CA LYS A 330 18.11 -13.92 14.90
C LYS A 330 18.97 -14.60 13.83
N GLU A 331 18.94 -14.09 12.61
CA GLU A 331 19.70 -14.62 11.48
C GLU A 331 20.11 -13.54 10.47
N ALA A 332 21.11 -13.84 9.65
CA ALA A 332 21.60 -12.96 8.59
C ALA A 332 20.70 -13.05 7.34
N ALA A 333 19.53 -12.43 7.41
CA ALA A 333 18.56 -12.41 6.33
C ALA A 333 17.89 -11.03 6.18
N VAL A 334 17.23 -10.82 5.04
CA VAL A 334 16.36 -9.65 4.87
C VAL A 334 15.01 -9.96 5.47
N ARG A 335 14.60 -9.24 6.51
CA ARG A 335 13.24 -9.30 7.08
C ARG A 335 12.38 -8.17 6.53
N VAL A 336 11.16 -8.46 6.10
CA VAL A 336 10.18 -7.46 5.66
C VAL A 336 8.88 -7.59 6.44
N SER A 337 8.35 -6.48 6.94
CA SER A 337 7.01 -6.45 7.57
C SER A 337 6.19 -5.27 7.07
N ILE A 338 4.87 -5.40 7.14
CA ILE A 338 3.90 -4.39 6.73
C ILE A 338 2.99 -4.09 7.91
N ALA A 339 2.97 -2.82 8.33
CA ALA A 339 2.19 -2.36 9.48
C ALA A 339 1.20 -1.26 9.09
N LEU A 340 -0.03 -1.38 9.58
CA LEU A 340 -1.00 -0.29 9.63
C LEU A 340 -1.18 0.14 11.09
N PHE A 341 -0.89 1.40 11.38
CA PHE A 341 -1.07 2.02 12.68
C PHE A 341 -2.33 2.88 12.68
N VAL A 342 -3.27 2.56 13.55
CA VAL A 342 -4.37 3.45 13.96
C VAL A 342 -3.80 4.37 15.03
N LEU A 343 -3.77 5.67 14.76
CA LEU A 343 -3.13 6.64 15.65
C LEU A 343 -4.11 7.09 16.77
N GLY A 344 -4.11 8.37 17.11
CA GLY A 344 -5.15 9.00 17.92
C GLY A 344 -5.94 10.03 17.10
N PRO A 345 -7.07 10.52 17.62
CA PRO A 345 -7.89 11.54 16.96
C PRO A 345 -7.08 12.80 16.68
N LYS A 346 -7.38 13.46 15.55
CA LYS A 346 -6.59 14.60 15.06
C LYS A 346 -6.92 15.91 15.78
N GLU A 347 -8.20 16.15 16.08
CA GLU A 347 -8.71 17.47 16.48
C GLU A 347 -9.31 17.49 17.89
N VAL A 348 -9.49 16.32 18.51
CA VAL A 348 -10.04 16.20 19.85
C VAL A 348 -9.04 15.55 20.79
N ALA A 349 -9.18 15.84 22.09
CA ALA A 349 -8.39 15.18 23.10
C ALA A 349 -8.73 13.67 23.16
N VAL A 350 -7.71 12.86 23.43
CA VAL A 350 -7.87 11.48 23.86
C VAL A 350 -8.28 11.50 25.31
N GLU A 351 -9.43 10.89 25.60
CA GLU A 351 -9.90 10.67 26.96
C GLU A 351 -10.75 9.41 27.04
N ALA A 352 -10.87 8.86 28.25
CA ALA A 352 -11.73 7.72 28.50
C ALA A 352 -13.21 8.09 28.36
N PRO A 353 -14.01 7.31 27.60
CA PRO A 353 -15.45 7.48 27.51
C PRO A 353 -16.11 7.48 28.91
N PRO A 354 -17.14 8.31 29.14
CA PRO A 354 -17.83 8.38 30.42
C PRO A 354 -18.33 7.03 30.94
N GLU A 355 -18.73 6.13 30.03
CA GLU A 355 -19.22 4.80 30.36
C GLU A 355 -18.15 3.90 31.02
N LEU A 356 -16.86 4.21 30.84
CA LEU A 356 -15.74 3.49 31.45
C LEU A 356 -15.23 4.16 32.73
N VAL A 357 -15.84 5.28 33.13
CA VAL A 357 -15.49 6.05 34.31
C VAL A 357 -16.68 6.04 35.26
N VAL A 358 -16.58 5.25 36.33
CA VAL A 358 -17.65 5.09 37.33
C VAL A 358 -17.15 5.60 38.67
N ASP A 359 -17.37 6.89 38.95
CA ASP A 359 -17.03 7.60 40.19
C ASP A 359 -15.99 6.90 41.10
N SER A 360 -16.39 6.38 42.26
CA SER A 360 -15.48 5.77 43.25
C SER A 360 -15.00 4.37 42.88
N GLU A 361 -15.65 3.68 41.95
CA GLU A 361 -15.35 2.28 41.60
C GLU A 361 -14.33 2.16 40.45
N CYS A 362 -14.35 3.11 39.52
CA CYS A 362 -13.47 3.19 38.35
C CYS A 362 -13.19 4.67 38.04
N PRO A 363 -12.37 5.37 38.84
CA PRO A 363 -12.04 6.75 38.57
C PRO A 363 -11.24 6.90 37.27
N ARG A 364 -11.27 8.10 36.69
CA ARG A 364 -10.45 8.43 35.52
C ARG A 364 -8.97 8.37 35.87
N LEU A 365 -8.20 7.59 35.11
CA LEU A 365 -6.77 7.41 35.33
C LEU A 365 -5.91 8.53 34.73
N TYR A 366 -6.27 9.01 33.55
CA TYR A 366 -5.46 9.93 32.74
C TYR A 366 -6.14 11.28 32.52
N VAL A 367 -5.36 12.37 32.49
CA VAL A 367 -5.86 13.68 32.04
C VAL A 367 -6.09 13.67 30.53
N PRO A 368 -7.10 14.38 29.99
CA PRO A 368 -7.24 14.55 28.54
C PRO A 368 -6.03 15.23 27.92
N PHE A 369 -5.58 14.72 26.77
CA PHE A 369 -4.50 15.33 25.97
C PHE A 369 -4.71 15.03 24.49
N THR A 370 -4.17 15.85 23.60
CA THR A 370 -4.17 15.55 22.16
C THR A 370 -3.09 14.53 21.80
N PHE A 371 -3.33 13.73 20.75
CA PHE A 371 -2.35 12.75 20.28
C PHE A 371 -0.98 13.37 19.95
N GLU A 372 -0.96 14.57 19.39
CA GLU A 372 0.28 15.28 19.04
C GLU A 372 1.03 15.80 20.28
N GLU A 373 0.34 16.23 21.34
CA GLU A 373 0.98 16.56 22.62
C GLU A 373 1.67 15.34 23.22
N TYR A 374 1.00 14.19 23.20
CA TYR A 374 1.56 12.95 23.72
C TYR A 374 2.76 12.45 22.91
N ARG A 375 2.70 12.54 21.57
CA ARG A 375 3.86 12.25 20.71
C ARG A 375 5.04 13.15 21.02
N LYS A 376 4.81 14.46 21.19
CA LYS A 376 5.86 15.41 21.58
C LYS A 376 6.45 15.08 22.95
N LEU A 377 5.60 14.75 23.93
CA LEU A 377 6.02 14.35 25.27
C LEU A 377 6.93 13.12 25.25
N ARG A 378 6.54 12.06 24.54
CA ARG A 378 7.36 10.84 24.35
C ARG A 378 8.73 11.17 23.75
N LEU A 379 8.75 12.04 22.74
CA LEU A 379 9.98 12.46 22.07
C LEU A 379 10.88 13.30 22.98
N SER A 380 10.34 14.31 23.66
CA SER A 380 11.12 15.23 24.50
C SER A 380 11.64 14.57 25.77
N ALA A 381 10.87 13.64 26.36
CA ALA A 381 11.27 12.91 27.56
C ALA A 381 12.16 11.70 27.26
N GLY A 382 12.27 11.28 25.99
CA GLY A 382 12.98 10.05 25.61
C GLY A 382 12.28 8.77 26.07
N LEU A 383 11.03 8.85 26.53
CA LEU A 383 10.24 7.74 27.05
C LEU A 383 9.41 7.12 25.93
N ARG A 384 9.78 5.90 25.50
CA ARG A 384 9.19 5.25 24.31
C ARG A 384 8.57 3.88 24.60
N ALA A 385 8.64 3.37 25.82
CA ALA A 385 8.12 2.06 26.19
C ALA A 385 6.95 2.18 27.19
N GLY A 386 6.10 3.19 26.98
CA GLY A 386 4.86 3.43 27.73
C GLY A 386 5.05 4.27 29.00
N GLU A 387 6.28 4.57 29.40
CA GLU A 387 6.58 5.27 30.67
C GLU A 387 6.03 6.70 30.70
N ALA A 388 5.91 7.33 29.51
CA ALA A 388 5.32 8.66 29.37
C ALA A 388 3.86 8.72 29.85
N LEU A 389 3.14 7.60 29.90
CA LEU A 389 1.78 7.55 30.46
C LEU A 389 1.73 7.95 31.93
N ALA A 390 2.78 7.69 32.70
CA ALA A 390 2.83 8.07 34.11
C ALA A 390 2.79 9.60 34.30
N LEU A 391 3.27 10.37 33.31
CA LEU A 391 3.31 11.83 33.36
C LEU A 391 1.94 12.48 33.10
N VAL A 392 0.98 11.70 32.58
CA VAL A 392 -0.38 12.16 32.27
C VAL A 392 -1.43 11.49 33.16
N LEU A 393 -1.01 10.87 34.27
CA LEU A 393 -1.93 10.40 35.31
C LEU A 393 -2.56 11.59 36.06
N VAL A 394 -3.85 11.48 36.39
CA VAL A 394 -4.60 12.52 37.14
C VAL A 394 -3.95 12.84 38.49
N HIS A 395 -3.31 11.86 39.14
CA HIS A 395 -2.70 12.05 40.46
C HIS A 395 -1.30 12.71 40.42
N ASN A 396 -0.67 12.76 39.23
CA ASN A 396 0.68 13.33 39.04
C ASN A 396 0.65 14.75 38.46
N THR A 397 -0.54 15.28 38.18
CA THR A 397 -0.76 16.58 37.52
C THR A 397 -1.28 17.68 38.48
N LYS A 398 -1.07 17.51 39.79
CA LYS A 398 -1.38 18.52 40.82
C LYS A 398 -0.19 19.40 41.17
#